data_AF-A0ABD3RWK6-F1
#
_entry.id   AF-A0ABD3RWK6-F1
#
_cell.length_a   1.000
_cell.length_b   1.000
_cell.length_c   1.000
_cell.angle_alpha   90.00
_cell.angle_beta   90.00
_cell.angle_gamma   90.00
#
_symmetry.space_group_name_H-M   'P 1'
#
loop_
_entity.id
_entity.type
_entity.pdbx_description
1 polymer ?
#
loop_
_entity_poly.entity_id
_entity_poly.type
_entity_poly.pdbx_seq_one_letter_code
_entity_poly.pdbx_strand_id
1 'polypeptide(L)'
;MFDAAAIALCRHSGGGGDEKGRARGRTTSSTTTTTLMGDCTWSELSNVAWSYATRGACGTGEGGSMMTTLANEATRRIVSSIADRVGGDDGGGVVRKRNDDDVDLLPRDAIQIAWALGTMGSDNGNVGDALIQLVEAIRDYWIDDGGGGRGSERRRRRPLIGWTCADLVQMATAMAHGRLDNRAVLSAIYEESLERIIASSCGDIRKLRHRNNRADGRFTTAEISILLWVQARLYLTPNFGEMYAAFPGEASRFLLRRMNVGDQTNASHLRKGYDDRFPPAATLKRIGLGAQEQANIAWSLTVLENYDSVVVTLLQSIFHAASPFHKIDGADEDDDEVDVIQIEHAHQLWQSYFLLSKDCPAAVQFVPVEFRDYLEAKWNTEKSRGKQSSSRHRAISQTLSLMKVAHRNEYDEDVDVAIVLEEDSAWTHTALYDFDVDREEGRWKKVAVEFDGPHHFTAMASTREDLLSMNSGAKIAPRV
;
A
#
# COMPACT_ATOMS: atom_id res chain seq x y z
N MET A 1 -12.66 2.52 24.97
CA MET A 1 -12.30 3.94 25.26
C MET A 1 -12.35 4.78 23.98
N PHE A 2 -11.74 4.33 22.87
CA PHE A 2 -11.84 5.01 21.57
C PHE A 2 -13.26 5.03 21.00
N ASP A 3 -14.00 3.90 21.03
CA ASP A 3 -15.41 3.92 20.64
C ASP A 3 -16.25 4.86 21.50
N ALA A 4 -15.94 5.01 22.80
CA ALA A 4 -16.64 5.96 23.66
C ALA A 4 -16.33 7.43 23.28
N ALA A 5 -15.11 7.72 22.82
CA ALA A 5 -14.74 9.02 22.26
C ALA A 5 -15.40 9.25 20.89
N ALA A 6 -15.37 8.26 19.99
CA ALA A 6 -16.08 8.29 18.71
C ALA A 6 -17.58 8.51 18.89
N ILE A 7 -18.21 7.79 19.82
CA ILE A 7 -19.63 7.93 20.17
C ILE A 7 -19.90 9.32 20.75
N ALA A 8 -19.05 9.85 21.62
CA ALA A 8 -19.21 11.20 22.19
C ALA A 8 -19.11 12.30 21.11
N LEU A 9 -18.18 12.15 20.16
CA LEU A 9 -18.00 13.06 19.02
C LEU A 9 -19.13 12.93 17.99
N CYS A 10 -19.51 11.71 17.59
CA CYS A 10 -20.56 11.47 16.59
C CYS A 10 -21.96 11.84 17.10
N ARG A 11 -22.25 11.66 18.41
CA ARG A 11 -23.53 12.08 19.01
C ARG A 11 -23.73 13.59 19.02
N HIS A 12 -22.66 14.39 19.02
CA HIS A 12 -22.76 15.85 18.89
C HIS A 12 -22.98 16.30 17.43
N SER A 13 -22.53 15.52 16.44
CA SER A 13 -22.76 15.79 15.02
C SER A 13 -24.16 15.37 14.54
N GLY A 14 -24.83 14.44 15.24
CA GLY A 14 -26.17 13.92 14.90
C GLY A 14 -27.35 14.50 15.71
N GLY A 15 -27.13 15.47 16.59
CA GLY A 15 -28.11 16.00 17.54
C GLY A 15 -29.17 16.96 16.96
N GLY A 16 -29.67 16.68 15.75
CA GLY A 16 -30.67 17.50 15.06
C GLY A 16 -31.94 16.73 14.72
N GLY A 17 -32.58 16.08 15.70
CA GLY A 17 -33.85 15.41 15.44
C GLY A 17 -34.33 14.51 16.57
N ASP A 18 -34.93 15.12 17.60
CA ASP A 18 -36.18 14.69 18.27
C ASP A 18 -36.25 15.21 19.71
N GLU A 19 -36.63 16.48 19.86
CA GLU A 19 -37.33 16.93 21.07
C GLU A 19 -38.55 17.77 20.66
N LYS A 20 -39.68 17.08 20.44
CA LYS A 20 -41.00 17.71 20.49
C LYS A 20 -41.34 18.03 21.94
N GLY A 21 -41.33 19.30 22.33
CA GLY A 21 -42.14 19.75 23.46
C GLY A 21 -41.74 21.03 24.19
N ARG A 22 -42.39 22.14 23.82
CA ARG A 22 -42.67 23.38 24.61
C ARG A 22 -41.58 24.46 24.80
N ALA A 23 -41.82 25.54 24.03
CA ALA A 23 -42.07 26.91 24.48
C ALA A 23 -40.96 27.99 24.36
N ARG A 24 -41.19 28.88 23.38
CA ARG A 24 -41.02 30.36 23.37
C ARG A 24 -39.65 30.97 23.72
N GLY A 25 -39.01 31.61 22.73
CA GLY A 25 -38.10 32.74 22.98
C GLY A 25 -37.09 33.05 21.88
N ARG A 26 -37.48 33.96 20.98
CA ARG A 26 -36.67 34.75 20.02
C ARG A 26 -35.23 35.10 20.45
N THR A 27 -34.23 34.66 19.66
CA THR A 27 -33.18 35.48 19.01
C THR A 27 -32.37 34.63 18.04
N THR A 28 -32.31 35.06 16.78
CA THR A 28 -31.45 34.49 15.73
C THR A 28 -29.99 34.86 15.99
N SER A 29 -29.21 33.91 16.51
CA SER A 29 -27.75 33.90 16.34
C SER A 29 -27.42 32.70 15.45
N SER A 30 -26.74 32.95 14.33
CA SER A 30 -26.15 31.89 13.50
C SER A 30 -25.04 31.22 14.30
N THR A 31 -25.39 30.21 15.09
CA THR A 31 -24.40 29.38 15.76
C THR A 31 -23.86 28.42 14.72
N THR A 32 -22.72 28.79 14.11
CA THR A 32 -21.89 27.87 13.33
C THR A 32 -21.70 26.63 14.20
N THR A 33 -22.12 25.46 13.72
CA THR A 33 -21.96 24.22 14.45
C THR A 33 -20.46 23.94 14.54
N THR A 34 -19.82 24.39 15.61
CA THR A 34 -18.41 24.11 15.88
C THR A 34 -18.31 22.62 16.16
N THR A 35 -17.99 21.83 15.13
CA THR A 35 -17.57 20.45 15.31
C THR A 35 -16.35 20.47 16.23
N LEU A 36 -16.33 19.62 17.26
CA LEU A 36 -15.29 19.55 18.30
C LEU A 36 -13.86 19.39 17.71
N MET A 37 -13.76 18.94 16.46
CA MET A 37 -12.52 18.81 15.69
C MET A 37 -12.03 20.12 15.04
N GLY A 38 -12.89 21.14 14.92
CA GLY A 38 -12.56 22.42 14.27
C GLY A 38 -11.46 23.19 14.99
N ASP A 39 -11.37 23.01 16.32
CA ASP A 39 -10.38 23.67 17.17
C ASP A 39 -9.08 22.84 17.34
N CYS A 40 -9.03 21.61 16.86
CA CYS A 40 -7.83 20.77 16.92
C CYS A 40 -6.73 21.29 15.98
N THR A 41 -5.48 21.11 16.35
CA THR A 41 -4.31 21.30 15.48
C THR A 41 -4.18 20.16 14.46
N TRP A 42 -3.40 20.37 13.38
CA TRP A 42 -3.11 19.32 12.39
C TRP A 42 -2.44 18.09 13.01
N SER A 43 -1.53 18.30 13.95
CA SER A 43 -0.82 17.21 14.64
C SER A 43 -1.74 16.43 15.59
N GLU A 44 -2.73 17.08 16.20
CA GLU A 44 -3.76 16.38 16.99
C GLU A 44 -4.64 15.50 16.10
N LEU A 45 -5.10 16.02 14.95
CA LEU A 45 -5.87 15.23 14.00
C LEU A 45 -5.09 14.01 13.50
N SER A 46 -3.81 14.21 13.12
CA SER A 46 -2.95 13.15 12.62
C SER A 46 -2.62 12.10 13.69
N ASN A 47 -2.38 12.50 14.94
CA ASN A 47 -2.14 11.57 16.05
C ASN A 47 -3.37 10.74 16.42
N VAL A 48 -4.57 11.33 16.35
CA VAL A 48 -5.82 10.59 16.54
C VAL A 48 -5.96 9.53 15.44
N ALA A 49 -5.80 9.92 14.17
CA ALA A 49 -5.88 8.99 13.04
C ALA A 49 -4.89 7.81 13.18
N TRP A 50 -3.64 8.10 13.51
CA TRP A 50 -2.62 7.06 13.74
C TRP A 50 -2.98 6.13 14.90
N SER A 51 -3.54 6.66 15.98
CA SER A 51 -3.95 5.86 17.15
C SER A 51 -5.08 4.89 16.80
N TYR A 52 -5.99 5.25 15.89
CA TYR A 52 -7.06 4.36 15.42
C TYR A 52 -6.50 3.21 14.58
N ALA A 53 -5.66 3.53 13.59
CA ALA A 53 -5.08 2.54 12.70
C ALA A 53 -4.16 1.55 13.43
N THR A 54 -3.31 2.02 14.35
CA THR A 54 -2.33 1.15 15.05
C THR A 54 -2.91 0.28 16.14
N ARG A 55 -4.10 0.61 16.67
CA ARG A 55 -4.74 -0.16 17.76
C ARG A 55 -5.83 -1.11 17.30
N GLY A 56 -6.01 -1.28 15.98
CA GLY A 56 -7.02 -2.19 15.44
C GLY A 56 -8.45 -1.77 15.75
N ALA A 57 -8.70 -0.48 16.05
CA ALA A 57 -10.05 0.07 16.22
C ALA A 57 -10.80 0.20 14.87
N CYS A 58 -10.31 -0.48 13.84
CA CYS A 58 -10.69 -0.42 12.44
C CYS A 58 -12.02 -1.15 12.14
N GLY A 59 -12.42 -2.08 13.01
CA GLY A 59 -13.54 -3.00 12.78
C GLY A 59 -14.91 -2.55 13.29
N THR A 60 -15.03 -1.40 13.95
CA THR A 60 -16.32 -0.87 14.44
C THR A 60 -16.91 0.16 13.49
N GLY A 61 -18.25 0.22 13.39
CA GLY A 61 -18.92 1.25 12.60
C GLY A 61 -18.64 2.67 13.14
N GLU A 62 -18.46 2.77 14.46
CA GLU A 62 -18.08 3.98 15.17
C GLU A 62 -16.67 4.46 14.81
N GLY A 63 -15.70 3.54 14.74
CA GLY A 63 -14.33 3.83 14.30
C GLY A 63 -14.30 4.33 12.85
N GLY A 64 -15.04 3.67 11.96
CA GLY A 64 -15.19 4.12 10.57
C GLY A 64 -15.81 5.52 10.45
N SER A 65 -16.86 5.80 11.23
CA SER A 65 -17.50 7.13 11.27
C SER A 65 -16.58 8.23 11.79
N MET A 66 -15.82 7.94 12.86
CA MET A 66 -14.84 8.88 13.42
C MET A 66 -13.76 9.23 12.39
N MET A 67 -13.22 8.21 11.72
CA MET A 67 -12.17 8.39 10.72
C MET A 67 -12.65 9.13 9.47
N THR A 68 -13.87 8.85 9.03
CA THR A 68 -14.54 9.61 7.97
C THR A 68 -14.68 11.08 8.37
N THR A 69 -15.08 11.37 9.62
CA THR A 69 -15.22 12.75 10.13
C THR A 69 -13.88 13.47 10.17
N LEU A 70 -12.82 12.80 10.64
CA LEU A 70 -11.44 13.35 10.67
C LEU A 70 -10.95 13.69 9.24
N ALA A 71 -11.18 12.78 8.29
CA ALA A 71 -10.80 12.97 6.90
C ALA A 71 -11.55 14.15 6.26
N ASN A 72 -12.85 14.27 6.51
CA ASN A 72 -13.66 15.38 6.00
C ASN A 72 -13.20 16.72 6.56
N GLU A 73 -12.85 16.78 7.85
CA GLU A 73 -12.31 17.98 8.47
C GLU A 73 -10.94 18.36 7.90
N ALA A 74 -10.04 17.39 7.72
CA ALA A 74 -8.75 17.60 7.05
C ALA A 74 -8.94 18.12 5.61
N THR A 75 -9.82 17.49 4.83
CA THR A 75 -10.17 17.89 3.46
C THR A 75 -10.70 19.33 3.44
N ARG A 76 -11.63 19.67 4.33
CA ARG A 76 -12.20 21.02 4.45
C ARG A 76 -11.12 22.07 4.72
N ARG A 77 -10.17 21.78 5.62
CA ARG A 77 -9.05 22.70 5.95
C ARG A 77 -8.12 22.91 4.77
N ILE A 78 -7.79 21.86 4.03
CA ILE A 78 -6.96 21.95 2.82
C ILE A 78 -7.66 22.81 1.76
N VAL A 79 -8.93 22.52 1.45
CA VAL A 79 -9.71 23.27 0.46
C VAL A 79 -9.86 24.74 0.85
N SER A 80 -10.10 25.03 2.14
CA SER A 80 -10.18 26.41 2.65
C SER A 80 -8.85 27.15 2.46
N SER A 81 -7.73 26.47 2.72
CA SER A 81 -6.38 27.02 2.52
C SER A 81 -6.08 27.34 1.05
N ILE A 82 -6.67 26.61 0.10
CA ILE A 82 -6.58 26.90 -1.34
C ILE A 82 -7.44 28.12 -1.68
N ALA A 83 -8.69 28.15 -1.22
CA ALA A 83 -9.63 29.23 -1.49
C ALA A 83 -9.12 30.60 -0.99
N ASP A 84 -8.53 30.63 0.22
CA ASP A 84 -7.96 31.84 0.81
C ASP A 84 -6.77 32.39 -0.02
N ARG A 85 -6.10 31.57 -0.84
CA ARG A 85 -5.03 32.03 -1.73
C ARG A 85 -5.57 32.69 -2.99
N VAL A 86 -6.65 32.14 -3.54
CA VAL A 86 -7.25 32.60 -4.79
C VAL A 86 -8.02 33.92 -4.59
N GLY A 87 -8.66 34.09 -3.42
CA GLY A 87 -9.46 35.28 -3.10
C GLY A 87 -8.67 36.53 -2.67
N GLY A 88 -7.34 36.48 -2.61
CA GLY A 88 -6.50 37.57 -2.10
C GLY A 88 -6.08 38.64 -3.11
N ASP A 89 -6.44 38.51 -4.39
CA ASP A 89 -5.96 39.39 -5.47
C ASP A 89 -6.98 40.45 -5.94
N ASP A 90 -8.23 40.40 -5.45
CA ASP A 90 -9.25 41.42 -5.77
C ASP A 90 -9.18 42.59 -4.77
N GLY A 91 -8.59 43.70 -5.23
CA GLY A 91 -8.25 44.90 -4.46
C GLY A 91 -9.36 45.43 -3.55
N GLY A 92 -9.14 45.30 -2.25
CA GLY A 92 -9.92 45.97 -1.21
C GLY A 92 -9.31 45.72 0.16
N GLY A 93 -8.51 46.67 0.66
CA GLY A 93 -7.71 46.53 1.86
C GLY A 93 -8.48 46.11 3.12
N VAL A 94 -8.29 44.87 3.53
CA VAL A 94 -8.09 44.49 4.93
C VAL A 94 -7.01 43.42 4.92
N VAL A 95 -5.77 43.81 5.23
CA VAL A 95 -4.75 42.84 5.62
C VAL A 95 -5.25 42.21 6.92
N ARG A 96 -5.98 41.11 6.84
CA ARG A 96 -6.09 40.20 7.98
C ARG A 96 -4.66 39.80 8.27
N LYS A 97 -4.09 40.34 9.36
CA LYS A 97 -2.91 39.76 9.98
C LYS A 97 -3.21 38.27 10.06
N ARG A 98 -2.47 37.45 9.31
CA ARG A 98 -2.37 36.02 9.61
C ARG A 98 -2.11 35.97 11.10
N ASN A 99 -2.99 35.34 11.86
CA ASN A 99 -2.54 34.79 13.11
C ASN A 99 -1.46 33.80 12.69
N ASP A 100 -0.24 33.95 13.21
CA ASP A 100 0.85 32.98 12.97
C ASP A 100 0.47 31.55 13.42
N ASP A 101 -0.68 31.41 14.08
CA ASP A 101 -1.33 30.16 14.49
C ASP A 101 -2.25 29.53 13.42
N ASP A 102 -2.48 30.15 12.25
CA ASP A 102 -3.09 29.50 11.07
C ASP A 102 -2.03 28.61 10.37
N VAL A 103 -1.74 27.56 11.13
CA VAL A 103 -0.88 26.38 11.00
C VAL A 103 -0.27 26.13 9.62
N ASP A 104 1.07 26.11 9.58
CA ASP A 104 1.87 25.48 8.53
C ASP A 104 1.41 24.03 8.31
N LEU A 105 0.53 23.80 7.32
CA LEU A 105 0.12 22.47 6.91
C LEU A 105 1.36 21.68 6.46
N LEU A 106 1.81 20.77 7.34
CA LEU A 106 2.92 19.88 7.05
C LEU A 106 2.43 18.66 6.26
N PRO A 107 3.18 18.21 5.23
CA PRO A 107 2.83 17.00 4.48
C PRO A 107 2.55 15.81 5.39
N ARG A 108 3.41 15.61 6.40
CA ARG A 108 3.33 14.50 7.35
C ARG A 108 1.96 14.38 8.03
N ASP A 109 1.34 15.48 8.42
CA ASP A 109 0.06 15.43 9.14
C ASP A 109 -1.09 14.95 8.25
N ALA A 110 -1.17 15.46 7.01
CA ALA A 110 -2.18 15.01 6.06
C ALA A 110 -1.94 13.57 5.61
N ILE A 111 -0.68 13.21 5.35
CA ILE A 111 -0.28 11.87 4.90
C ILE A 111 -0.53 10.82 5.98
N GLN A 112 -0.33 11.15 7.26
CA GLN A 112 -0.60 10.24 8.37
C GLN A 112 -2.10 9.92 8.50
N ILE A 113 -2.98 10.89 8.21
CA ILE A 113 -4.43 10.65 8.13
C ILE A 113 -4.77 9.77 6.92
N ALA A 114 -4.20 10.06 5.74
CA ALA A 114 -4.39 9.23 4.56
C ALA A 114 -3.91 7.78 4.77
N TRP A 115 -2.75 7.60 5.41
CA TRP A 115 -2.22 6.28 5.75
C TRP A 115 -3.15 5.51 6.68
N ALA A 116 -3.65 6.16 7.73
CA ALA A 116 -4.59 5.52 8.65
C ALA A 116 -5.87 5.06 7.95
N LEU A 117 -6.43 5.90 7.06
CA LEU A 117 -7.59 5.55 6.24
C LEU A 117 -7.26 4.39 5.27
N GLY A 118 -6.09 4.40 4.64
CA GLY A 118 -5.62 3.33 3.77
C GLY A 118 -5.54 1.99 4.50
N THR A 119 -4.84 1.94 5.63
CA THR A 119 -4.73 0.74 6.47
C THR A 119 -6.10 0.23 6.92
N MET A 120 -6.99 1.13 7.35
CA MET A 120 -8.35 0.75 7.72
C MET A 120 -9.16 0.24 6.52
N GLY A 121 -8.97 0.81 5.33
CA GLY A 121 -9.57 0.34 4.10
C GLY A 121 -9.10 -1.06 3.70
N SER A 122 -7.82 -1.38 3.92
CA SER A 122 -7.31 -2.75 3.70
C SER A 122 -7.84 -3.76 4.72
N ASP A 123 -8.28 -3.29 5.90
CA ASP A 123 -8.94 -4.11 6.93
C ASP A 123 -10.48 -4.11 6.77
N ASN A 124 -10.98 -3.85 5.56
CA ASN A 124 -12.41 -3.81 5.21
C ASN A 124 -13.24 -2.74 5.94
N GLY A 125 -12.58 -1.68 6.44
CA GLY A 125 -13.25 -0.48 6.95
C GLY A 125 -13.92 0.31 5.82
N ASN A 126 -15.17 0.74 6.04
CA ASN A 126 -15.92 1.56 5.08
C ASN A 126 -15.46 3.04 5.11
N VAL A 127 -14.20 3.29 4.74
CA VAL A 127 -13.54 4.61 4.76
C VAL A 127 -12.96 5.05 3.40
N GLY A 128 -13.17 4.26 2.35
CA GLY A 128 -12.61 4.51 1.02
C GLY A 128 -13.00 5.87 0.42
N ASP A 129 -14.28 6.24 0.53
CA ASP A 129 -14.79 7.52 0.03
C ASP A 129 -14.07 8.73 0.65
N ALA A 130 -13.81 8.67 1.96
CA ALA A 130 -13.10 9.70 2.70
C ALA A 130 -11.62 9.77 2.31
N LEU A 131 -10.98 8.63 2.07
CA LEU A 131 -9.61 8.58 1.57
C LEU A 131 -9.51 9.23 0.19
N ILE A 132 -10.42 8.93 -0.74
CA ILE A 132 -10.44 9.52 -2.08
C ILE A 132 -10.52 11.05 -2.00
N GLN A 133 -11.46 11.59 -1.23
CA GLN A 133 -11.62 13.04 -1.07
C GLN A 133 -10.36 13.71 -0.48
N LEU A 134 -9.75 13.08 0.52
CA LEU A 134 -8.53 13.60 1.12
C LEU A 134 -7.36 13.59 0.14
N VAL A 135 -7.20 12.52 -0.64
CA VAL A 135 -6.13 12.40 -1.64
C VAL A 135 -6.30 13.44 -2.75
N GLU A 136 -7.52 13.71 -3.22
CA GLU A 136 -7.78 14.80 -4.18
C GLU A 136 -7.44 16.17 -3.58
N ALA A 137 -7.80 16.44 -2.33
CA ALA A 137 -7.42 17.71 -1.70
C ALA A 137 -5.89 17.85 -1.55
N ILE A 138 -5.18 16.78 -1.20
CA ILE A 138 -3.71 16.74 -1.15
C ILE A 138 -3.12 17.04 -2.54
N ARG A 139 -3.66 16.40 -3.59
CA ARG A 139 -3.27 16.65 -4.98
C ARG A 139 -3.45 18.12 -5.34
N ASP A 140 -4.63 18.67 -5.13
CA ASP A 140 -4.96 20.06 -5.46
C ASP A 140 -4.00 21.03 -4.76
N TYR A 141 -3.69 20.78 -3.48
CA TYR A 141 -2.85 21.67 -2.68
C TYR A 141 -1.36 21.62 -3.02
N TRP A 142 -0.77 20.41 -3.14
CA TRP A 142 0.69 20.25 -3.32
C TRP A 142 1.12 20.13 -4.77
N ILE A 143 0.29 19.52 -5.62
CA ILE A 143 0.65 19.20 -7.01
C ILE A 143 0.13 20.28 -7.95
N ASP A 144 -1.17 20.60 -7.89
CA ASP A 144 -1.79 21.53 -8.83
C ASP A 144 -1.52 23.01 -8.44
N ASP A 145 -1.66 23.37 -7.15
CA ASP A 145 -1.42 24.74 -6.63
C ASP A 145 0.04 25.00 -6.20
N GLY A 146 0.87 23.96 -6.11
CA GLY A 146 2.31 24.09 -5.82
C GLY A 146 2.68 24.46 -4.36
N GLY A 147 1.80 24.18 -3.39
CA GLY A 147 2.14 24.15 -1.96
C GLY A 147 2.43 25.53 -1.33
N GLY A 148 1.58 26.52 -1.58
CA GLY A 148 1.48 27.72 -0.74
C GLY A 148 2.55 28.79 -0.89
N GLY A 149 3.36 28.74 -1.94
CA GLY A 149 4.23 29.84 -2.31
C GLY A 149 4.21 30.09 -3.81
N ARG A 150 4.41 31.35 -4.23
CA ARG A 150 4.84 31.68 -5.60
C ARG A 150 6.16 30.95 -5.89
N GLY A 151 6.06 29.69 -6.29
CA GLY A 151 7.19 28.79 -6.41
C GLY A 151 8.02 29.10 -7.64
N SER A 152 9.33 28.98 -7.52
CA SER A 152 10.23 28.98 -8.68
C SER A 152 9.83 27.87 -9.67
N GLU A 153 10.23 27.99 -10.94
CA GLU A 153 9.99 26.99 -11.98
C GLU A 153 10.36 25.55 -11.54
N ARG A 154 11.38 25.43 -10.67
CA ARG A 154 11.80 24.16 -10.07
C ARG A 154 10.72 23.48 -9.22
N ARG A 155 9.87 24.24 -8.50
CA ARG A 155 8.75 23.67 -7.71
C ARG A 155 7.61 23.19 -8.60
N ARG A 156 7.35 23.88 -9.71
CA ARG A 156 6.34 23.44 -10.70
C ARG A 156 6.71 22.11 -11.35
N ARG A 157 8.02 21.87 -11.55
CA ARG A 157 8.51 20.60 -12.10
C ARG A 157 8.69 19.48 -11.06
N ARG A 158 8.79 19.83 -9.77
CA ARG A 158 9.00 18.88 -8.67
C ARG A 158 8.13 19.29 -7.47
N PRO A 159 6.81 19.05 -7.53
CA PRO A 159 5.88 19.52 -6.52
C PRO A 159 6.19 18.96 -5.12
N LEU A 160 6.67 17.71 -5.08
CA LEU A 160 6.97 16.99 -3.83
C LEU A 160 8.42 17.12 -3.35
N ILE A 161 9.21 18.03 -3.92
CA ILE A 161 10.62 18.24 -3.51
C ILE A 161 10.76 18.59 -2.03
N GLY A 162 9.72 19.16 -1.42
CA GLY A 162 9.68 19.51 0.00
C GLY A 162 9.36 18.34 0.94
N TRP A 163 8.90 17.21 0.42
CA TRP A 163 8.49 16.05 1.23
C TRP A 163 9.69 15.20 1.63
N THR A 164 9.64 14.55 2.78
CA THR A 164 10.68 13.56 3.19
C THR A 164 10.49 12.23 2.44
N CYS A 165 11.49 11.34 2.48
CA CYS A 165 11.35 9.99 1.93
C CYS A 165 10.20 9.22 2.60
N ALA A 166 10.09 9.36 3.92
CA ALA A 166 9.01 8.77 4.70
C ALA A 166 7.63 9.28 4.28
N ASP A 167 7.49 10.60 4.01
CA ASP A 167 6.24 11.17 3.51
C ASP A 167 5.83 10.55 2.16
N LEU A 168 6.77 10.42 1.22
CA LEU A 168 6.53 9.82 -0.10
C LEU A 168 6.09 8.36 0.03
N VAL A 169 6.82 7.57 0.83
CA VAL A 169 6.57 6.15 1.05
C VAL A 169 5.23 5.96 1.75
N GLN A 170 4.96 6.72 2.80
CA GLN A 170 3.73 6.60 3.57
C GLN A 170 2.50 6.99 2.74
N MET A 171 2.59 8.01 1.89
CA MET A 171 1.52 8.36 0.96
C MET A 171 1.30 7.27 -0.09
N ALA A 172 2.36 6.73 -0.70
CA ALA A 172 2.25 5.63 -1.64
C ALA A 172 1.61 4.39 -1.00
N THR A 173 2.03 4.06 0.23
CA THR A 173 1.46 2.96 1.02
C THR A 173 -0.02 3.19 1.31
N ALA A 174 -0.41 4.41 1.70
CA ALA A 174 -1.83 4.76 1.90
C ALA A 174 -2.68 4.45 0.67
N MET A 175 -2.18 4.84 -0.51
CA MET A 175 -2.84 4.59 -1.79
C MET A 175 -2.88 3.11 -2.14
N ALA A 176 -1.79 2.37 -1.90
CA ALA A 176 -1.72 0.94 -2.18
C ALA A 176 -2.62 0.10 -1.26
N HIS A 177 -2.76 0.47 0.01
CA HIS A 177 -3.73 -0.16 0.91
C HIS A 177 -5.16 0.18 0.54
N GLY A 178 -5.44 1.45 0.23
CA GLY A 178 -6.75 1.91 -0.23
C GLY A 178 -7.08 1.52 -1.67
N ARG A 179 -6.17 0.82 -2.38
CA ARG A 179 -6.28 0.46 -3.80
C ARG A 179 -6.56 1.66 -4.71
N LEU A 180 -6.09 2.85 -4.36
CA LEU A 180 -6.40 4.07 -5.10
C LEU A 180 -5.44 4.32 -6.24
N ASP A 181 -5.96 4.39 -7.47
CA ASP A 181 -5.23 4.84 -8.66
C ASP A 181 -5.46 6.35 -8.89
N ASN A 182 -4.87 7.20 -8.04
CA ASN A 182 -4.69 8.63 -8.36
C ASN A 182 -3.35 8.83 -9.05
N ARG A 183 -3.37 8.77 -10.38
CA ARG A 183 -2.16 8.82 -11.22
C ARG A 183 -1.33 10.07 -11.03
N ALA A 184 -1.94 11.23 -10.76
CA ALA A 184 -1.21 12.48 -10.57
C ALA A 184 -0.34 12.42 -9.31
N VAL A 185 -0.90 11.93 -8.20
CA VAL A 185 -0.18 11.76 -6.94
C VAL A 185 0.89 10.67 -7.06
N LEU A 186 0.55 9.50 -7.62
CA LEU A 186 1.50 8.41 -7.80
C LEU A 186 2.65 8.83 -8.73
N SER A 187 2.36 9.45 -9.87
CA SER A 187 3.40 9.90 -10.81
C SER A 187 4.35 10.89 -10.14
N ALA A 188 3.82 11.87 -9.41
CA ALA A 188 4.63 12.83 -8.67
C ALA A 188 5.52 12.16 -7.59
N ILE A 189 5.01 11.13 -6.90
CA ILE A 189 5.78 10.35 -5.93
C ILE A 189 6.92 9.59 -6.62
N TYR A 190 6.63 8.85 -7.69
CA TYR A 190 7.65 8.03 -8.37
C TYR A 190 8.68 8.88 -9.11
N GLU A 191 8.30 10.01 -9.71
CA GLU A 191 9.23 10.96 -10.32
C GLU A 191 10.20 11.54 -9.28
N GLU A 192 9.69 12.04 -8.15
CA GLU A 192 10.51 12.57 -7.08
C GLU A 192 11.40 11.46 -6.46
N SER A 193 10.88 10.24 -6.36
CA SER A 193 11.62 9.10 -5.83
C SER A 193 12.78 8.70 -6.77
N LEU A 194 12.51 8.62 -8.07
CA LEU A 194 13.50 8.32 -9.10
C LEU A 194 14.62 9.37 -9.13
N GLU A 195 14.27 10.66 -9.06
CA GLU A 195 15.22 11.77 -8.96
C GLU A 195 16.18 11.61 -7.77
N ARG A 196 15.66 11.21 -6.59
CA ARG A 196 16.48 11.00 -5.39
C ARG A 196 17.36 9.76 -5.49
N ILE A 197 16.85 8.66 -6.04
CA ILE A 197 17.62 7.43 -6.26
C ILE A 197 18.79 7.69 -7.21
N ILE A 198 18.53 8.35 -8.34
CA ILE A 198 19.56 8.69 -9.33
C ILE A 198 20.56 9.69 -8.74
N ALA A 199 20.11 10.75 -8.07
CA ALA A 199 21.01 11.73 -7.43
C ALA A 199 21.93 11.07 -6.38
N SER A 200 21.40 10.16 -5.58
CA SER A 200 22.18 9.37 -4.60
C SER A 200 23.23 8.51 -5.27
N SER A 201 22.87 7.94 -6.42
CA SER A 201 23.72 7.06 -7.21
C SER A 201 24.87 7.81 -7.91
N CYS A 202 24.65 9.07 -8.29
CA CYS A 202 25.66 9.93 -8.90
C CYS A 202 26.50 10.74 -7.89
N GLY A 203 26.24 10.60 -6.58
CA GLY A 203 26.93 11.38 -5.55
C GLY A 203 26.58 12.87 -5.53
N ASP A 204 25.47 13.27 -6.16
CA ASP A 204 25.04 14.67 -6.24
C ASP A 204 24.28 15.09 -4.97
N ILE A 205 25.04 15.30 -3.89
CA ILE A 205 24.52 15.69 -2.56
C ILE A 205 23.77 17.03 -2.62
N ARG A 206 24.04 17.90 -3.62
CA ARG A 206 23.35 19.19 -3.76
C ARG A 206 21.87 19.00 -4.14
N LYS A 207 21.53 17.94 -4.86
CA LYS A 207 20.14 17.58 -5.19
C LYS A 207 19.40 16.92 -4.02
N LEU A 208 20.13 16.35 -3.07
CA LEU A 208 19.58 15.64 -1.89
C LEU A 208 19.44 16.53 -0.65
N ARG A 209 20.08 17.71 -0.64
CA ARG A 209 20.00 18.65 0.48
C ARG A 209 18.62 19.31 0.54
N HIS A 210 17.85 18.93 1.55
CA HIS A 210 16.67 19.66 1.98
C HIS A 210 17.07 21.06 2.48
N ARG A 211 16.20 22.06 2.28
CA ARG A 211 16.46 23.45 2.69
C ARG A 211 16.55 23.59 4.21
N ASN A 212 15.98 22.63 4.95
CA ASN A 212 16.06 22.51 6.40
C ASN A 212 16.89 21.26 6.76
N ASN A 213 18.20 21.44 6.93
CA ASN A 213 19.29 20.62 7.51
C ASN A 213 19.02 19.37 8.41
N ARG A 214 17.86 18.71 8.39
CA ARG A 214 17.45 17.71 9.41
C ARG A 214 17.06 16.32 8.87
N ALA A 215 16.83 16.14 7.57
CA ALA A 215 16.51 14.82 7.01
C ALA A 215 17.44 14.49 5.82
N ASP A 216 18.04 13.31 5.85
CA ASP A 216 18.79 12.74 4.73
C ASP A 216 17.80 12.51 3.57
N GLY A 217 18.00 13.16 2.42
CA GLY A 217 17.14 13.01 1.24
C GLY A 217 17.28 11.66 0.53
N ARG A 218 17.99 10.71 1.13
CA ARG A 218 18.25 9.37 0.59
C ARG A 218 17.26 8.37 1.15
N PHE A 219 16.77 7.48 0.29
CA PHE A 219 15.94 6.37 0.74
C PHE A 219 16.75 5.32 1.51
N THR A 220 16.13 4.77 2.54
CA THR A 220 16.53 3.52 3.19
C THR A 220 16.16 2.33 2.29
N THR A 221 16.71 1.17 2.61
CA THR A 221 16.43 -0.06 1.86
C THR A 221 14.97 -0.51 2.05
N ALA A 222 14.45 -0.38 3.26
CA ALA A 222 13.04 -0.65 3.57
C ALA A 222 12.09 0.25 2.76
N GLU A 223 12.38 1.55 2.66
CA GLU A 223 11.56 2.47 1.86
C GLU A 223 11.56 2.12 0.36
N ILE A 224 12.70 1.71 -0.21
CA ILE A 224 12.75 1.24 -1.61
C ILE A 224 11.95 -0.05 -1.79
N SER A 225 12.08 -0.99 -0.86
CA SER A 225 11.30 -2.23 -0.85
C SER A 225 9.80 -1.95 -0.84
N ILE A 226 9.35 -1.01 0.01
CA ILE A 226 7.94 -0.61 0.08
C ILE A 226 7.48 0.04 -1.23
N LEU A 227 8.27 0.95 -1.83
CA LEU A 227 7.88 1.57 -3.10
C LEU A 227 7.82 0.57 -4.26
N LEU A 228 8.68 -0.45 -4.29
CA LEU A 228 8.57 -1.56 -5.23
C LEU A 228 7.27 -2.35 -5.00
N TRP A 229 6.97 -2.65 -3.74
CA TRP A 229 5.74 -3.34 -3.36
C TRP A 229 4.48 -2.54 -3.72
N VAL A 230 4.47 -1.23 -3.48
CA VAL A 230 3.36 -0.34 -3.89
C VAL A 230 3.19 -0.39 -5.42
N GLN A 231 4.28 -0.33 -6.17
CA GLN A 231 4.25 -0.34 -7.63
C GLN A 231 3.61 -1.63 -8.14
N ALA A 232 4.06 -2.77 -7.62
CA ALA A 232 3.54 -4.08 -7.98
C ALA A 232 2.08 -4.28 -7.53
N ARG A 233 1.75 -3.85 -6.30
CA ARG A 233 0.40 -3.99 -5.73
C ARG A 233 -0.66 -3.19 -6.47
N LEU A 234 -0.30 -2.03 -7.01
CA LEU A 234 -1.16 -1.21 -7.85
C LEU A 234 -0.97 -1.49 -9.35
N TYR A 235 -0.11 -2.45 -9.69
CA TYR A 235 0.24 -2.83 -11.06
C TYR A 235 0.59 -1.63 -11.96
N LEU A 236 1.42 -0.71 -11.44
CA LEU A 236 1.86 0.48 -12.15
C LEU A 236 2.98 0.11 -13.13
N THR A 237 2.58 -0.17 -14.37
CA THR A 237 3.44 -0.57 -15.49
C THR A 237 3.85 0.62 -16.37
N PRO A 238 4.76 0.43 -17.36
CA PRO A 238 5.17 1.50 -18.29
C PRO A 238 4.02 2.20 -19.03
N ASN A 239 2.87 1.53 -19.18
CA ASN A 239 1.67 2.11 -19.80
C ASN A 239 1.12 3.33 -19.04
N PHE A 240 1.47 3.46 -17.76
CA PHE A 240 1.01 4.55 -16.91
C PHE A 240 2.04 5.69 -16.79
N GLY A 241 3.26 5.51 -17.30
CA GLY A 241 4.29 6.54 -17.32
C GLY A 241 5.73 5.99 -17.31
N GLU A 242 6.66 6.79 -17.84
CA GLU A 242 8.08 6.40 -17.98
C GLU A 242 8.77 6.15 -16.64
N MET A 243 8.35 6.85 -15.57
CA MET A 243 8.88 6.65 -14.23
C MET A 243 8.67 5.22 -13.74
N TYR A 244 7.53 4.59 -14.07
CA TYR A 244 7.24 3.21 -13.70
C TYR A 244 8.08 2.19 -14.48
N ALA A 245 8.47 2.52 -15.71
CA ALA A 245 9.41 1.70 -16.47
C ALA A 245 10.84 1.76 -15.89
N ALA A 246 11.28 2.96 -15.49
CA ALA A 246 12.63 3.19 -15.01
C ALA A 246 12.85 2.74 -13.55
N PHE A 247 11.83 2.91 -12.70
CA PHE A 247 11.98 2.76 -11.25
C PHE A 247 12.49 1.38 -10.81
N PRO A 248 11.95 0.23 -11.29
CA PRO A 248 12.42 -1.08 -10.81
C PRO A 248 13.91 -1.34 -11.09
N GLY A 249 14.39 -0.93 -12.26
CA GLY A 249 15.79 -1.04 -12.64
C GLY A 249 16.69 -0.14 -11.78
N GLU A 250 16.33 1.14 -11.61
CA GLU A 250 17.13 2.08 -10.80
C GLU A 250 17.13 1.73 -9.31
N ALA A 251 15.98 1.29 -8.77
CA ALA A 251 15.87 0.76 -7.42
C ALA A 251 16.79 -0.45 -7.22
N SER A 252 16.78 -1.40 -8.17
CA SER A 252 17.64 -2.59 -8.11
C SER A 252 19.13 -2.23 -8.18
N ARG A 253 19.53 -1.30 -9.05
CA ARG A 253 20.91 -0.78 -9.11
C ARG A 253 21.33 -0.10 -7.80
N PHE A 254 20.42 0.65 -7.20
CA PHE A 254 20.67 1.31 -5.92
C PHE A 254 20.89 0.30 -4.78
N LEU A 255 20.05 -0.73 -4.69
CA LEU A 255 20.16 -1.80 -3.70
C LEU A 255 21.45 -2.61 -3.86
N LEU A 256 21.78 -3.06 -5.08
CA LEU A 256 23.01 -3.79 -5.35
C LEU A 256 24.27 -2.97 -5.02
N ARG A 257 24.27 -1.66 -5.33
CA ARG A 257 25.39 -0.78 -4.93
C ARG A 257 25.58 -0.75 -3.42
N ARG A 258 24.50 -0.70 -2.64
CA ARG A 258 24.57 -0.77 -1.17
C ARG A 258 25.12 -2.11 -0.68
N MET A 259 24.74 -3.21 -1.32
CA MET A 259 25.27 -4.55 -1.00
C MET A 259 26.78 -4.61 -1.21
N ASN A 260 27.28 -4.08 -2.32
CA ASN A 260 28.71 -4.07 -2.66
C ASN A 260 29.55 -3.14 -1.77
N VAL A 261 29.01 -1.98 -1.37
CA VAL A 261 29.72 -1.05 -0.45
C VAL A 261 29.83 -1.64 0.96
N GLY A 262 28.80 -2.37 1.42
CA GLY A 262 28.86 -3.09 2.70
C GLY A 262 29.95 -4.16 2.73
N ASP A 263 30.19 -4.83 1.59
CA ASP A 263 31.16 -5.93 1.48
C ASP A 263 32.63 -5.44 1.59
N GLN A 264 32.95 -4.27 1.01
CA GLN A 264 34.31 -3.72 1.00
C GLN A 264 34.86 -3.31 2.37
N THR A 265 34.01 -3.12 3.37
CA THR A 265 34.46 -2.62 4.68
C THR A 265 34.97 -3.72 5.62
N ASN A 266 34.61 -5.01 5.41
CA ASN A 266 34.92 -6.09 6.36
C ASN A 266 35.35 -7.45 5.73
N ALA A 267 35.50 -7.57 4.40
CA ALA A 267 35.61 -8.88 3.75
C ALA A 267 37.02 -9.55 3.69
N SER A 268 38.04 -9.05 4.39
CA SER A 268 39.39 -9.65 4.29
C SER A 268 39.61 -10.90 5.16
N HIS A 269 38.74 -11.23 6.13
CA HIS A 269 39.02 -12.29 7.11
C HIS A 269 37.97 -13.43 7.23
N LEU A 270 36.82 -13.37 6.54
CA LEU A 270 35.74 -14.38 6.65
C LEU A 270 35.52 -15.26 5.40
N ARG A 271 36.35 -15.13 4.35
CA ARG A 271 36.20 -15.84 3.06
C ARG A 271 36.70 -17.29 3.05
N LYS A 272 36.26 -18.13 3.99
CA LYS A 272 36.54 -19.58 3.91
C LYS A 272 35.23 -20.36 3.84
N GLY A 273 34.79 -20.68 2.62
CA GLY A 273 33.68 -21.62 2.36
C GLY A 273 32.40 -21.04 1.75
N TYR A 274 32.32 -19.74 1.47
CA TYR A 274 31.18 -19.13 0.81
C TYR A 274 31.40 -19.02 -0.71
N ASP A 275 30.32 -19.16 -1.48
CA ASP A 275 30.32 -18.89 -2.91
C ASP A 275 30.63 -17.40 -3.14
N ASP A 276 31.84 -17.09 -3.63
CA ASP A 276 32.33 -15.72 -3.87
C ASP A 276 31.45 -14.92 -4.87
N ARG A 277 30.43 -15.56 -5.48
CA ARG A 277 29.47 -14.92 -6.39
C ARG A 277 28.39 -14.11 -5.68
N PHE A 278 28.08 -14.40 -4.41
CA PHE A 278 26.97 -13.75 -3.68
C PHE A 278 27.42 -13.16 -2.34
N PRO A 279 26.90 -11.99 -1.95
CA PRO A 279 27.18 -11.44 -0.63
C PRO A 279 26.57 -12.34 0.46
N PRO A 280 27.25 -12.50 1.61
CA PRO A 280 26.71 -13.27 2.73
C PRO A 280 25.35 -12.73 3.21
N ALA A 281 24.47 -13.60 3.73
CA ALA A 281 23.16 -13.19 4.28
C ALA A 281 23.27 -12.06 5.33
N ALA A 282 24.32 -12.09 6.16
CA ALA A 282 24.64 -11.04 7.13
C ALA A 282 24.87 -9.66 6.49
N THR A 283 25.39 -9.60 5.25
CA THR A 283 25.57 -8.36 4.50
C THR A 283 24.23 -7.73 4.12
N LEU A 284 23.23 -8.54 3.73
CA LEU A 284 21.88 -8.06 3.41
C LEU A 284 21.18 -7.53 4.67
N LYS A 285 21.23 -8.27 5.79
CA LYS A 285 20.63 -7.82 7.07
C LYS A 285 21.22 -6.47 7.51
N ARG A 286 22.54 -6.28 7.39
CA ARG A 286 23.23 -5.03 7.76
C ARG A 286 22.79 -3.82 6.93
N ILE A 287 22.41 -4.01 5.67
CA ILE A 287 21.90 -2.91 4.83
C ILE A 287 20.38 -2.74 4.93
N GLY A 288 19.72 -3.48 5.83
CA GLY A 288 18.28 -3.42 6.05
C GLY A 288 17.45 -4.23 5.05
N LEU A 289 18.01 -5.29 4.45
CA LEU A 289 17.25 -6.30 3.69
C LEU A 289 16.98 -7.51 4.60
N GLY A 290 15.98 -7.40 5.48
CA GLY A 290 15.47 -8.53 6.25
C GLY A 290 14.63 -9.47 5.38
N ALA A 291 14.07 -10.52 5.99
CA ALA A 291 13.23 -11.49 5.29
C ALA A 291 12.00 -10.83 4.62
N GLN A 292 11.40 -9.85 5.27
CA GLN A 292 10.27 -9.09 4.72
C GLN A 292 10.67 -8.28 3.48
N GLU A 293 11.76 -7.52 3.53
CA GLU A 293 12.20 -6.75 2.36
C GLU A 293 12.62 -7.65 1.20
N GLN A 294 13.29 -8.76 1.50
CA GLN A 294 13.68 -9.78 0.51
C GLN A 294 12.45 -10.31 -0.23
N ALA A 295 11.43 -10.74 0.51
CA ALA A 295 10.19 -11.26 -0.04
C ALA A 295 9.42 -10.21 -0.86
N ASN A 296 9.27 -8.99 -0.32
CA ASN A 296 8.61 -7.89 -1.03
C ASN A 296 9.32 -7.54 -2.34
N ILE A 297 10.65 -7.43 -2.35
CA ILE A 297 11.41 -7.10 -3.56
C ILE A 297 11.31 -8.22 -4.59
N ALA A 298 11.50 -9.47 -4.19
CA ALA A 298 11.41 -10.61 -5.10
C ALA A 298 10.03 -10.70 -5.76
N TRP A 299 8.97 -10.56 -4.96
CA TRP A 299 7.60 -10.59 -5.44
C TRP A 299 7.30 -9.42 -6.37
N SER A 300 7.72 -8.21 -5.98
CA SER A 300 7.45 -7.01 -6.77
C SER A 300 8.10 -7.05 -8.15
N LEU A 301 9.37 -7.47 -8.22
CA LEU A 301 10.11 -7.55 -9.48
C LEU A 301 9.57 -8.66 -10.39
N THR A 302 9.03 -9.73 -9.80
CA THR A 302 8.34 -10.79 -10.54
C THR A 302 7.01 -10.30 -11.10
N VAL A 303 6.17 -9.66 -10.30
CA VAL A 303 4.87 -9.11 -10.74
C VAL A 303 5.02 -8.03 -11.81
N LEU A 304 6.05 -7.20 -11.70
CA LEU A 304 6.35 -6.15 -12.68
C LEU A 304 7.07 -6.67 -13.92
N GLU A 305 7.38 -7.97 -13.97
CA GLU A 305 8.03 -8.66 -15.10
C GLU A 305 9.32 -7.97 -15.59
N ASN A 306 10.06 -7.35 -14.68
CA ASN A 306 11.27 -6.61 -15.02
C ASN A 306 12.51 -7.49 -14.75
N TYR A 307 13.03 -8.12 -15.80
CA TYR A 307 14.13 -9.10 -15.70
C TYR A 307 15.42 -8.64 -16.37
N ASP A 308 15.78 -7.36 -16.22
CA ASP A 308 17.09 -6.90 -16.67
C ASP A 308 18.24 -7.59 -15.90
N SER A 309 19.47 -7.53 -16.41
CA SER A 309 20.61 -8.24 -15.81
C SER A 309 20.92 -7.81 -14.38
N VAL A 310 20.62 -6.55 -14.03
CA VAL A 310 20.77 -6.02 -12.67
C VAL A 310 19.71 -6.65 -11.77
N VAL A 311 18.45 -6.69 -12.21
CA VAL A 311 17.36 -7.32 -11.46
C VAL A 311 17.66 -8.80 -11.24
N VAL A 312 18.09 -9.53 -12.27
CA VAL A 312 18.45 -10.96 -12.15
C VAL A 312 19.53 -11.18 -11.09
N THR A 313 20.56 -10.32 -11.05
CA THR A 313 21.63 -10.39 -10.06
C THR A 313 21.12 -10.12 -8.63
N LEU A 314 20.21 -9.16 -8.48
CA LEU A 314 19.58 -8.86 -7.20
C LEU A 314 18.71 -10.02 -6.72
N LEU A 315 17.87 -10.59 -7.59
CA LEU A 315 17.03 -11.74 -7.27
C LEU A 315 17.85 -12.96 -6.84
N GLN A 316 18.92 -13.27 -7.56
CA GLN A 316 19.84 -14.35 -7.17
C GLN A 316 20.44 -14.10 -5.77
N SER A 317 20.84 -12.86 -5.48
CA SER A 317 21.39 -12.50 -4.17
C SER A 317 20.36 -12.62 -3.05
N ILE A 318 19.11 -12.24 -3.32
CA ILE A 318 17.98 -12.37 -2.37
C ILE A 318 17.71 -13.85 -2.08
N PHE A 319 17.51 -14.68 -3.10
CA PHE A 319 17.23 -16.10 -2.88
C PHE A 319 18.40 -16.82 -2.19
N HIS A 320 19.64 -16.47 -2.56
CA HIS A 320 20.83 -17.00 -1.89
C HIS A 320 20.84 -16.63 -0.40
N ALA A 321 20.58 -15.36 -0.07
CA ALA A 321 20.56 -14.87 1.29
C ALA A 321 19.39 -15.41 2.12
N ALA A 322 18.23 -15.67 1.51
CA ALA A 322 17.08 -16.27 2.17
C ALA A 322 17.29 -17.75 2.49
N SER A 323 18.07 -18.45 1.66
CA SER A 323 18.21 -19.90 1.74
C SER A 323 18.73 -20.45 3.07
N PRO A 324 19.65 -19.84 3.85
CA PRO A 324 20.12 -20.46 5.10
C PRO A 324 19.04 -20.52 6.19
N PHE A 325 18.02 -19.65 6.13
CA PHE A 325 17.00 -19.48 7.17
C PHE A 325 15.93 -20.60 7.20
N HIS A 326 15.98 -21.59 6.29
CA HIS A 326 15.12 -22.78 6.37
C HIS A 326 15.71 -23.95 7.16
N LYS A 327 17.03 -23.94 7.42
CA LYS A 327 17.75 -25.08 8.02
C LYS A 327 17.86 -24.93 9.53
N ILE A 328 16.88 -25.46 10.26
CA ILE A 328 17.11 -25.79 11.68
C ILE A 328 16.39 -27.09 12.02
N ASP A 329 17.12 -28.19 11.86
CA ASP A 329 16.85 -29.39 12.65
C ASP A 329 17.53 -29.20 14.01
N GLY A 330 16.74 -29.05 15.09
CA GLY A 330 17.21 -29.15 16.47
C GLY A 330 17.65 -27.86 17.17
N ALA A 331 17.14 -26.67 16.83
CA ALA A 331 17.23 -25.56 17.78
C ALA A 331 16.24 -25.83 18.91
N ASP A 332 16.76 -25.85 20.14
CA ASP A 332 15.96 -25.74 21.34
C ASP A 332 15.04 -24.52 21.20
N GLU A 333 13.75 -24.69 21.49
CA GLU A 333 12.70 -23.66 21.41
C GLU A 333 12.94 -22.45 22.35
N ASP A 334 14.05 -22.44 23.09
CA ASP A 334 14.40 -21.46 24.13
C ASP A 334 15.41 -20.38 23.68
N ASP A 335 15.92 -20.40 22.43
CA ASP A 335 16.71 -19.29 21.88
C ASP A 335 15.80 -18.32 21.09
N ASP A 336 15.40 -17.22 21.74
CA ASP A 336 14.49 -16.16 21.26
C ASP A 336 14.93 -15.40 19.98
N GLU A 337 15.96 -15.84 19.26
CA GLU A 337 16.55 -15.11 18.12
C GLU A 337 16.80 -15.97 16.87
N VAL A 338 15.98 -16.99 16.68
CA VAL A 338 16.01 -17.81 15.47
C VAL A 338 15.17 -17.16 14.35
N ASP A 339 15.82 -16.52 13.38
CA ASP A 339 15.22 -15.88 12.18
C ASP A 339 14.55 -16.92 11.25
N VAL A 340 13.42 -17.53 11.66
CA VAL A 340 12.58 -18.33 10.76
C VAL A 340 11.82 -17.38 9.84
N ILE A 341 11.85 -17.65 8.52
CA ILE A 341 11.05 -16.89 7.55
C ILE A 341 9.56 -17.04 7.90
N GLN A 342 8.91 -15.93 8.21
CA GLN A 342 7.46 -15.89 8.45
C GLN A 342 6.69 -16.41 7.23
N ILE A 343 5.51 -16.97 7.47
CA ILE A 343 4.76 -17.72 6.45
C ILE A 343 4.40 -16.84 5.24
N GLU A 344 4.05 -15.59 5.48
CA GLU A 344 3.68 -14.60 4.46
C GLU A 344 4.86 -14.29 3.53
N HIS A 345 6.06 -14.16 4.09
CA HIS A 345 7.29 -13.92 3.34
C HIS A 345 7.69 -15.16 2.52
N ALA A 346 7.52 -16.35 3.10
CA ALA A 346 7.76 -17.60 2.40
C ALA A 346 6.81 -17.78 1.19
N HIS A 347 5.55 -17.34 1.29
CA HIS A 347 4.62 -17.38 0.15
C HIS A 347 5.03 -16.46 -0.97
N GLN A 348 5.38 -15.21 -0.66
CA GLN A 348 5.86 -14.26 -1.66
C GLN A 348 7.10 -14.79 -2.37
N LEU A 349 8.05 -15.38 -1.64
CA LEU A 349 9.24 -16.01 -2.21
C LEU A 349 8.88 -17.24 -3.06
N TRP A 350 7.92 -18.07 -2.64
CA TRP A 350 7.44 -19.20 -3.43
C TRP A 350 6.79 -18.77 -4.73
N GLN A 351 5.87 -17.81 -4.69
CA GLN A 351 5.22 -17.25 -5.88
C GLN A 351 6.26 -16.69 -6.86
N SER A 352 7.22 -15.94 -6.33
CA SER A 352 8.35 -15.40 -7.11
C SER A 352 9.14 -16.53 -7.76
N TYR A 353 9.57 -17.53 -6.98
CA TYR A 353 10.34 -18.66 -7.48
C TYR A 353 9.59 -19.41 -8.57
N PHE A 354 8.31 -19.73 -8.34
CA PHE A 354 7.48 -20.52 -9.24
C PHE A 354 7.34 -19.83 -10.60
N LEU A 355 7.01 -18.54 -10.63
CA LEU A 355 6.89 -17.78 -11.87
C LEU A 355 8.25 -17.59 -12.56
N LEU A 356 9.28 -17.19 -11.81
CA LEU A 356 10.63 -16.99 -12.35
C LEU A 356 11.23 -18.28 -12.91
N SER A 357 10.91 -19.45 -12.36
CA SER A 357 11.40 -20.74 -12.88
C SER A 357 11.00 -20.99 -14.34
N LYS A 358 9.90 -20.36 -14.78
CA LYS A 358 9.41 -20.41 -16.15
C LYS A 358 9.84 -19.18 -16.95
N ASP A 359 9.62 -17.99 -16.40
CA ASP A 359 9.73 -16.73 -17.15
C ASP A 359 11.17 -16.20 -17.21
N CYS A 360 11.96 -16.44 -16.15
CA CYS A 360 13.37 -16.05 -16.08
C CYS A 360 14.21 -17.07 -15.28
N PRO A 361 14.50 -18.27 -15.82
CA PRO A 361 15.18 -19.34 -15.08
C PRO A 361 16.54 -18.91 -14.51
N ALA A 362 17.21 -17.96 -15.16
CA ALA A 362 18.47 -17.39 -14.70
C ALA A 362 18.36 -16.75 -13.30
N ALA A 363 17.21 -16.17 -12.93
CA ALA A 363 17.01 -15.54 -11.61
C ALA A 363 17.02 -16.55 -10.46
N VAL A 364 16.65 -17.81 -10.72
CA VAL A 364 16.46 -18.85 -9.70
C VAL A 364 17.38 -20.07 -9.88
N GLN A 365 18.31 -20.02 -10.83
CA GLN A 365 19.20 -21.15 -11.17
C GLN A 365 20.10 -21.63 -10.02
N PHE A 366 20.31 -20.81 -8.99
CA PHE A 366 21.16 -21.12 -7.83
C PHE A 366 20.37 -21.40 -6.55
N VAL A 367 19.04 -21.49 -6.65
CA VAL A 367 18.19 -21.81 -5.50
C VAL A 367 18.40 -23.27 -5.12
N PRO A 368 18.81 -23.58 -3.87
CA PRO A 368 18.95 -24.95 -3.41
C PRO A 368 17.62 -25.70 -3.45
N VAL A 369 17.67 -26.99 -3.82
CA VAL A 369 16.49 -27.85 -3.90
C VAL A 369 15.78 -27.91 -2.54
N GLU A 370 16.54 -27.99 -1.45
CA GLU A 370 16.00 -28.06 -0.10
C GLU A 370 15.22 -26.79 0.28
N PHE A 371 15.69 -25.62 -0.17
CA PHE A 371 15.01 -24.36 0.08
C PHE A 371 13.73 -24.25 -0.77
N ARG A 372 13.78 -24.70 -2.02
CA ARG A 372 12.59 -24.80 -2.87
C ARG A 372 11.53 -25.68 -2.23
N ASP A 373 11.89 -26.87 -1.79
CA ASP A 373 10.97 -27.84 -1.20
C ASP A 373 10.37 -27.30 0.11
N TYR A 374 11.15 -26.55 0.89
CA TYR A 374 10.66 -25.81 2.06
C TYR A 374 9.60 -24.76 1.68
N LEU A 375 9.87 -23.92 0.68
CA LEU A 375 8.92 -22.90 0.23
C LEU A 375 7.63 -23.52 -0.31
N GLU A 376 7.73 -24.63 -1.05
CA GLU A 376 6.58 -25.40 -1.54
C GLU A 376 5.75 -25.97 -0.39
N ALA A 377 6.40 -26.55 0.62
CA ALA A 377 5.73 -27.07 1.81
C ALA A 377 4.98 -25.97 2.58
N LYS A 378 5.59 -24.79 2.74
CA LYS A 378 4.94 -23.61 3.38
C LYS A 378 3.76 -23.09 2.57
N TRP A 379 3.87 -23.06 1.24
CA TRP A 379 2.77 -22.72 0.35
C TRP A 379 1.60 -23.70 0.51
N ASN A 380 1.86 -25.00 0.41
CA ASN A 380 0.84 -26.04 0.54
C ASN A 380 0.15 -26.01 1.90
N THR A 381 0.90 -25.74 2.98
CA THR A 381 0.35 -25.57 4.33
C THR A 381 -0.68 -24.44 4.38
N GLU A 382 -0.37 -23.26 3.84
CA GLU A 382 -1.33 -22.15 3.84
C GLU A 382 -2.52 -22.38 2.92
N LYS A 383 -2.28 -22.92 1.71
CA LYS A 383 -3.36 -23.23 0.78
C LYS A 383 -4.32 -24.28 1.34
N SER A 384 -3.86 -25.12 2.25
CA SER A 384 -4.69 -26.08 2.97
C SER A 384 -5.44 -25.52 4.18
N ARG A 385 -5.12 -24.29 4.64
CA ARG A 385 -5.73 -23.68 5.83
C ARG A 385 -7.19 -23.32 5.56
N GLY A 386 -8.08 -23.60 6.52
CA GLY A 386 -9.47 -23.15 6.47
C GLY A 386 -9.56 -21.62 6.66
N LYS A 387 -10.25 -20.94 5.73
CA LYS A 387 -10.37 -19.46 5.70
C LYS A 387 -11.81 -19.02 5.96
N GLN A 388 -12.01 -17.83 6.52
CA GLN A 388 -13.33 -17.35 6.93
C GLN A 388 -13.97 -16.52 5.82
N SER A 389 -14.70 -17.17 4.92
CA SER A 389 -15.36 -16.47 3.82
C SER A 389 -16.36 -15.41 4.31
N SER A 390 -16.26 -14.21 3.73
CA SER A 390 -17.22 -13.12 3.87
C SER A 390 -18.64 -13.55 3.47
N SER A 391 -19.65 -12.79 3.89
CA SER A 391 -21.07 -13.14 3.65
C SER A 391 -21.41 -13.31 2.17
N ARG A 392 -20.84 -12.47 1.30
CA ARG A 392 -21.01 -12.55 -0.17
C ARG A 392 -20.39 -13.83 -0.74
N HIS A 393 -19.16 -14.16 -0.35
CA HIS A 393 -18.47 -15.36 -0.80
C HIS A 393 -19.11 -16.63 -0.26
N ARG A 394 -19.67 -16.57 0.95
CA ARG A 394 -20.50 -17.65 1.51
C ARG A 394 -21.75 -17.88 0.67
N ALA A 395 -22.41 -16.83 0.18
CA ALA A 395 -23.58 -16.96 -0.71
C ALA A 395 -23.20 -17.55 -2.08
N ILE A 396 -22.06 -17.14 -2.65
CA ILE A 396 -21.51 -17.71 -3.90
C ILE A 396 -21.18 -19.20 -3.69
N SER A 397 -20.44 -19.53 -2.64
CA SER A 397 -20.08 -20.90 -2.26
C SER A 397 -21.32 -21.78 -2.00
N GLN A 398 -22.35 -21.25 -1.34
CA GLN A 398 -23.65 -21.94 -1.18
C GLN A 398 -24.33 -22.19 -2.52
N THR A 399 -24.29 -21.22 -3.43
CA THR A 399 -24.87 -21.37 -4.78
C THR A 399 -24.12 -22.42 -5.59
N LEU A 400 -22.78 -22.40 -5.57
CA LEU A 400 -21.95 -23.41 -6.21
C LEU A 400 -22.20 -24.81 -5.63
N SER A 401 -22.38 -24.90 -4.31
CA SER A 401 -22.75 -26.15 -3.62
C SER A 401 -24.12 -26.66 -4.08
N LEU A 402 -25.12 -25.78 -4.20
CA LEU A 402 -26.45 -26.13 -4.74
C LEU A 402 -26.39 -26.61 -6.19
N MET A 403 -25.51 -26.00 -6.99
CA MET A 403 -25.22 -26.40 -8.36
C MET A 403 -24.34 -27.64 -8.48
N LYS A 404 -23.88 -28.20 -7.35
CA LYS A 404 -22.92 -29.32 -7.29
C LYS A 404 -21.62 -29.05 -8.03
N VAL A 405 -21.19 -27.79 -8.06
CA VAL A 405 -19.90 -27.38 -8.60
C VAL A 405 -18.87 -27.44 -7.47
N ALA A 406 -17.84 -28.26 -7.66
CA ALA A 406 -16.77 -28.38 -6.69
C ALA A 406 -15.92 -27.10 -6.67
N HIS A 407 -15.66 -26.56 -5.48
CA HIS A 407 -14.95 -25.29 -5.30
C HIS A 407 -14.24 -25.26 -3.94
N ARG A 408 -13.27 -24.37 -3.79
CA ARG A 408 -12.58 -24.09 -2.52
C ARG A 408 -12.61 -22.59 -2.26
N ASN A 409 -12.84 -22.21 -1.01
CA ASN A 409 -12.74 -20.81 -0.60
C ASN A 409 -11.29 -20.55 -0.22
N GLU A 410 -10.59 -19.77 -1.04
CA GLU A 410 -9.14 -19.58 -0.94
C GLU A 410 -8.76 -18.27 -0.26
N TYR A 411 -9.69 -17.35 -0.04
CA TYR A 411 -9.50 -16.18 0.82
C TYR A 411 -10.83 -15.75 1.45
N ASP A 412 -10.79 -14.80 2.39
CA ASP A 412 -12.00 -14.21 2.98
C ASP A 412 -12.88 -13.53 1.90
N GLU A 413 -12.29 -13.24 0.74
CA GLU A 413 -12.91 -12.59 -0.41
C GLU A 413 -12.69 -13.26 -1.77
N ASP A 414 -12.15 -14.49 -1.82
CA ASP A 414 -11.84 -15.17 -3.08
C ASP A 414 -12.41 -16.57 -3.10
N VAL A 415 -13.10 -16.91 -4.19
CA VAL A 415 -13.63 -18.26 -4.44
C VAL A 415 -12.96 -18.83 -5.68
N ASP A 416 -12.17 -19.89 -5.46
CA ASP A 416 -11.59 -20.68 -6.53
C ASP A 416 -12.52 -21.83 -6.91
N VAL A 417 -12.93 -21.83 -8.16
CA VAL A 417 -13.72 -22.91 -8.74
C VAL A 417 -12.85 -23.65 -9.73
N ALA A 418 -12.35 -24.80 -9.30
CA ALA A 418 -11.66 -25.71 -10.20
C ALA A 418 -12.70 -26.62 -10.90
N ILE A 419 -12.77 -26.49 -12.22
CA ILE A 419 -13.69 -27.23 -13.09
C ILE A 419 -12.84 -28.21 -13.92
N VAL A 420 -13.13 -29.49 -13.81
CA VAL A 420 -12.55 -30.52 -14.69
C VAL A 420 -13.52 -30.74 -15.85
N LEU A 421 -13.05 -30.44 -17.06
CA LEU A 421 -13.79 -30.59 -18.31
C LEU A 421 -13.30 -31.82 -19.08
N GLU A 422 -14.21 -32.55 -19.72
CA GLU A 422 -13.89 -33.51 -20.79
C GLU A 422 -13.30 -32.79 -22.01
N GLU A 423 -12.49 -33.48 -22.82
CA GLU A 423 -11.82 -32.92 -24.01
C GLU A 423 -12.77 -32.25 -25.01
N ASP A 424 -13.98 -32.80 -25.16
CA ASP A 424 -15.06 -32.36 -26.05
C ASP A 424 -16.18 -31.58 -25.32
N SER A 425 -15.89 -31.03 -24.13
CA SER A 425 -16.88 -30.29 -23.34
C SER A 425 -17.44 -29.11 -24.12
N ALA A 426 -18.73 -29.18 -24.47
CA ALA A 426 -19.54 -28.08 -24.93
C ALA A 426 -20.38 -27.52 -23.76
N TRP A 427 -20.79 -26.25 -23.84
CA TRP A 427 -21.59 -25.55 -22.81
C TRP A 427 -22.84 -26.36 -22.41
N THR A 428 -22.71 -27.21 -21.39
CA THR A 428 -23.74 -28.10 -20.87
C THR A 428 -23.57 -28.21 -19.35
N HIS A 429 -24.68 -28.33 -18.61
CA HIS A 429 -24.76 -28.12 -17.16
C HIS A 429 -24.19 -29.28 -16.31
N THR A 430 -23.15 -29.97 -16.76
CA THR A 430 -22.58 -31.15 -16.08
C THR A 430 -21.08 -30.99 -15.89
N ALA A 431 -20.67 -30.59 -14.68
CA ALA A 431 -19.28 -30.69 -14.21
C ALA A 431 -19.13 -31.93 -13.33
N LEU A 432 -17.98 -32.61 -13.42
CA LEU A 432 -17.66 -33.72 -12.52
C LEU A 432 -17.40 -33.21 -11.10
N TYR A 433 -17.94 -33.92 -10.11
CA TYR A 433 -17.94 -33.53 -8.69
C TYR A 433 -16.65 -33.95 -7.96
N ASP A 434 -15.85 -34.85 -8.52
CA ASP A 434 -14.73 -35.49 -7.83
C ASP A 434 -13.37 -35.08 -8.42
N PHE A 435 -12.47 -34.59 -7.56
CA PHE A 435 -11.13 -34.12 -7.94
C PHE A 435 -10.10 -35.26 -8.00
N ASP A 436 -10.40 -36.41 -7.40
CA ASP A 436 -9.52 -37.58 -7.26
C ASP A 436 -9.74 -38.63 -8.38
N VAL A 437 -10.00 -38.18 -9.62
CA VAL A 437 -10.05 -39.12 -10.76
C VAL A 437 -8.62 -39.48 -11.16
N ASP A 438 -8.13 -40.57 -10.61
CA ASP A 438 -6.91 -41.24 -11.05
C ASP A 438 -7.00 -41.66 -12.53
N ARG A 439 -6.08 -41.10 -13.33
CA ARG A 439 -5.34 -41.73 -14.44
C ARG A 439 -6.13 -42.20 -15.69
N GLU A 440 -6.39 -41.26 -16.60
CA GLU A 440 -6.02 -41.41 -18.02
C GLU A 440 -5.43 -40.08 -18.50
N GLU A 441 -4.10 -40.04 -18.72
CA GLU A 441 -3.41 -38.87 -19.28
C GLU A 441 -3.97 -38.56 -20.68
N GLY A 442 -4.60 -37.39 -20.83
CA GLY A 442 -4.93 -36.81 -22.14
C GLY A 442 -6.38 -36.40 -22.38
N ARG A 443 -7.35 -36.86 -21.59
CA ARG A 443 -8.80 -36.66 -21.90
C ARG A 443 -9.50 -35.50 -21.18
N TRP A 444 -8.76 -34.75 -20.36
CA TRP A 444 -9.38 -33.78 -19.44
C TRP A 444 -8.64 -32.45 -19.46
N LYS A 445 -9.38 -31.34 -19.48
CA LYS A 445 -8.87 -29.98 -19.32
C LYS A 445 -9.27 -29.47 -17.94
N LYS A 446 -8.30 -29.03 -17.15
CA LYS A 446 -8.57 -28.34 -15.89
C LYS A 446 -8.71 -26.85 -16.16
N VAL A 447 -9.83 -26.27 -15.78
CA VAL A 447 -10.09 -24.83 -15.83
C VAL A 447 -10.21 -24.34 -14.40
N ALA A 448 -9.50 -23.27 -14.06
CA ALA A 448 -9.73 -22.54 -12.81
C ALA A 448 -10.52 -21.27 -13.13
N VAL A 449 -11.61 -21.06 -12.40
CA VAL A 449 -12.37 -19.81 -12.42
C VAL A 449 -12.25 -19.19 -11.04
N GLU A 450 -11.65 -18.01 -10.97
CA GLU A 450 -11.50 -17.23 -9.76
C GLU A 450 -12.57 -16.13 -9.74
N PHE A 451 -13.26 -16.01 -8.61
CA PHE A 451 -14.18 -14.90 -8.35
C PHE A 451 -13.51 -13.93 -7.40
N ASP A 452 -12.99 -12.85 -7.96
CA ASP A 452 -12.30 -11.81 -7.24
C ASP A 452 -13.24 -10.91 -6.44
N GLY A 453 -12.87 -10.68 -5.18
CA GLY A 453 -13.49 -9.64 -4.36
C GLY A 453 -13.23 -8.22 -4.90
N PRO A 454 -14.03 -7.22 -4.51
CA PRO A 454 -13.80 -5.83 -4.91
C PRO A 454 -12.41 -5.30 -4.50
N HIS A 455 -11.77 -5.91 -3.50
CA HIS A 455 -10.43 -5.55 -3.02
C HIS A 455 -9.28 -6.02 -3.93
N HIS A 456 -9.57 -6.80 -4.97
CA HIS A 456 -8.64 -7.15 -6.05
C HIS A 456 -8.55 -6.10 -7.16
N PHE A 457 -9.53 -5.19 -7.21
CA PHE A 457 -9.55 -4.12 -8.20
C PHE A 457 -9.03 -2.81 -7.62
N THR A 458 -8.40 -2.00 -8.46
CA THR A 458 -8.06 -0.63 -8.10
C THR A 458 -9.31 0.24 -8.21
N ALA A 459 -9.49 1.15 -7.24
CA ALA A 459 -10.48 2.21 -7.34
C ALA A 459 -9.84 3.39 -8.07
N MET A 460 -10.41 3.75 -9.21
CA MET A 460 -10.02 4.98 -9.91
C MET A 460 -10.46 6.23 -9.14
N ALA A 461 -9.67 7.29 -9.27
CA ALA A 461 -10.04 8.61 -8.77
C ALA A 461 -11.43 9.04 -9.30
N SER A 462 -12.29 9.49 -8.38
CA SER A 462 -13.61 10.02 -8.67
C SER A 462 -13.52 11.20 -9.65
N THR A 463 -14.31 11.20 -10.71
CA THR A 463 -14.49 12.39 -11.57
C THR A 463 -15.05 13.56 -10.76
N ARG A 464 -14.99 14.79 -11.29
CA ARG A 464 -15.62 15.95 -10.63
C ARG A 464 -17.11 15.73 -10.37
N GLU A 465 -17.81 15.02 -11.26
CA GLU A 465 -19.22 14.65 -11.12
C GLU A 465 -19.43 13.61 -10.02
N ASP A 466 -18.52 12.64 -9.92
CA ASP A 466 -18.48 11.66 -8.83
C ASP A 466 -18.28 12.34 -7.47
N LEU A 467 -17.32 13.27 -7.36
CA LEU A 467 -17.08 14.03 -6.13
C LEU A 467 -18.30 14.88 -5.70
N LEU A 468 -18.98 15.50 -6.67
CA LEU A 468 -20.23 16.24 -6.41
C LEU A 468 -21.36 15.31 -5.94
N SER A 469 -21.42 14.09 -6.49
CA SER A 469 -22.40 13.07 -6.12
C SER A 469 -22.10 12.51 -4.71
N MET A 470 -20.83 12.28 -4.37
CA MET A 470 -20.40 11.86 -3.03
C MET A 470 -20.75 12.92 -1.96
N ASN A 471 -20.58 14.21 -2.28
CA ASN A 471 -20.98 15.31 -1.40
C ASN A 471 -22.49 15.35 -1.13
N SER A 472 -23.30 14.74 -2.00
CA SER A 472 -24.74 14.55 -1.81
C SER A 472 -25.11 13.23 -1.10
N GLY A 473 -24.12 12.46 -0.64
CA GLY A 473 -24.29 11.20 0.08
C GLY A 473 -24.37 9.95 -0.80
N ALA A 474 -24.08 10.06 -2.11
CA ALA A 474 -24.06 8.91 -3.00
C ALA A 474 -22.79 8.05 -2.77
N LYS A 475 -22.96 6.74 -2.57
CA LYS A 475 -21.85 5.79 -2.58
C LYS A 475 -21.44 5.49 -4.02
N ILE A 476 -20.15 5.56 -4.31
CA ILE A 476 -19.62 5.24 -5.64
C ILE A 476 -19.10 3.82 -5.61
N ALA A 477 -19.61 2.99 -6.52
CA ALA A 477 -19.01 1.69 -6.76
C ALA A 477 -17.62 1.90 -7.39
N PRO A 478 -16.59 1.14 -6.99
CA PRO A 478 -15.28 1.19 -7.64
C PRO A 478 -15.48 1.09 -9.16
N ARG A 479 -14.95 2.06 -9.90
CA ARG A 479 -14.87 1.96 -11.36
C ARG A 479 -13.74 0.98 -11.66
N VAL A 480 -14.10 -0.24 -12.04
CA VAL A 480 -13.19 -1.28 -12.54
C VAL A 480 -12.71 -0.92 -13.93
#